data_AF-A0A7S2WEL9-F1
#
_entry.id   AF-A0A7S2WEL9-F1
#
_cell.length_a   1.000
_cell.length_b   1.000
_cell.length_c   1.000
_cell.angle_alpha   90.00
_cell.angle_beta   90.00
_cell.angle_gamma   90.00
#
_symmetry.space_group_name_H-M   'P 1'
#
loop_
_entity.id
_entity.type
_entity.pdbx_description
1 polymer ?
#
loop_
_entity_poly.entity_id
_entity_poly.type
_entity_poly.pdbx_seq_one_letter_code
_entity_poly.pdbx_strand_id
1 'polypeptide(L)'
;GMAKSDVSVSALSQGQVDAVLAEFGMGPSEAIRQLFGGYSGTNYAVRVEAQRWVCVKICNGYSEDEADAQGRLMDYVHHRGFRRACTALPLADGTGFARHLPGFPAPALVLTFVQGVAADKAIADGGVDELQVLHSVGASLAQLHAIEVAPLQGELRTFRDGGACLLADHCTGACQKKIRGSPHTNNHPFADFYDMILAELQNLMELEGLPQGVIHGDCFLDNVLVYSRDSPRSGEVSALVDFEDVCVGPLCFDLAACAIGSCFRASDNTLDLARLRSLLRGYTETRPLSPLEETHFVGFMRAALLCNCSWRFMNFNIDHREVEECRDAYVELQSRIQALREQRIEEEVSLLVRRMGQSRSARVLCRGVFAVAFLFAGWGVAIGCAAK
;
A
#
# COMPACT_ATOMS: atom_id res chain seq x y z
N GLY A 1 2.99 19.95 -4.47
CA GLY A 1 3.52 19.53 -3.17
C GLY A 1 5.03 19.62 -3.22
N MET A 2 5.67 20.00 -2.11
CA MET A 2 7.09 19.67 -1.96
C MET A 2 7.26 18.15 -2.10
N ALA A 3 8.36 17.73 -2.71
CA ALA A 3 8.80 16.35 -2.63
C ALA A 3 9.00 15.99 -1.14
N LYS A 4 8.80 14.72 -0.78
CA LYS A 4 9.07 14.15 0.55
C LYS A 4 10.54 14.33 1.04
N SER A 5 11.34 15.22 0.46
CA SER A 5 12.81 15.26 0.56
C SER A 5 13.39 16.10 1.70
N ASP A 6 12.63 16.99 2.34
CA ASP A 6 13.26 18.11 3.07
C ASP A 6 13.18 18.06 4.61
N VAL A 7 12.74 16.95 5.21
CA VAL A 7 12.94 16.73 6.65
C VAL A 7 14.35 16.16 6.88
N SER A 8 15.31 17.08 7.08
CA SER A 8 16.71 16.75 7.37
C SER A 8 16.88 16.11 8.75
N VAL A 9 16.71 14.79 8.84
CA VAL A 9 17.31 13.99 9.92
C VAL A 9 18.81 13.93 9.67
N SER A 10 19.64 14.09 10.70
CA SER A 10 21.10 14.02 10.55
C SER A 10 21.50 12.69 9.92
N ALA A 11 22.22 12.77 8.80
CA ALA A 11 22.65 11.57 8.09
C ALA A 11 23.56 10.71 8.98
N LEU A 12 23.33 9.39 8.99
CA LEU A 12 24.20 8.44 9.67
C LEU A 12 25.62 8.50 9.09
N SER A 13 26.60 8.42 9.99
CA SER A 13 28.00 8.19 9.61
C SER A 13 28.20 6.75 9.10
N GLN A 14 29.29 6.54 8.36
CA GLN A 14 29.72 5.21 7.92
C GLN A 14 29.82 4.22 9.09
N GLY A 15 30.44 4.62 10.21
CA GLY A 15 30.57 3.76 11.39
C GLY A 15 29.25 3.40 12.06
N GLN A 16 28.24 4.27 11.99
CA GLN A 16 26.88 3.96 12.44
C GLN A 16 26.21 2.94 11.50
N VAL A 17 26.34 3.11 10.19
CA VAL A 17 25.82 2.12 9.24
C VAL A 17 26.50 0.76 9.43
N ASP A 18 27.82 0.74 9.59
CA ASP A 18 28.58 -0.49 9.85
C ASP A 18 28.17 -1.17 11.18
N ALA A 19 27.85 -0.38 12.21
CA ALA A 19 27.32 -0.91 13.47
C ALA A 19 25.95 -1.58 13.29
N VAL A 20 25.06 -0.99 12.48
CA VAL A 20 23.78 -1.65 12.13
C VAL A 20 24.06 -2.95 11.38
N LEU A 21 24.89 -2.93 10.33
CA LEU A 21 25.19 -4.13 9.53
C LEU A 21 25.73 -5.31 10.36
N ALA A 22 26.51 -5.02 11.40
CA ALA A 22 27.07 -6.04 12.29
C ALA A 22 25.99 -6.84 13.04
N GLU A 23 24.89 -6.20 13.47
CA GLU A 23 23.75 -6.87 14.10
C GLU A 23 23.07 -7.89 13.17
N PHE A 24 23.22 -7.71 11.85
CA PHE A 24 22.69 -8.60 10.80
C PHE A 24 23.77 -9.54 10.24
N GLY A 25 24.93 -9.62 10.89
CA GLY A 25 26.00 -10.56 10.54
C GLY A 25 26.70 -10.23 9.22
N MET A 26 26.67 -8.96 8.81
CA MET A 26 27.28 -8.50 7.58
C MET A 26 28.64 -7.83 7.83
N GLY A 27 29.49 -7.83 6.81
CA GLY A 27 30.74 -7.06 6.81
C GLY A 27 30.51 -5.55 6.72
N PRO A 28 31.57 -4.74 6.87
CA PRO A 28 31.48 -3.28 6.78
C PRO A 28 31.05 -2.83 5.38
N SER A 29 30.44 -1.64 5.28
CA SER A 29 30.03 -1.09 3.99
C SER A 29 31.20 -0.71 3.11
N GLU A 30 31.14 -1.08 1.83
CA GLU A 30 32.05 -0.61 0.78
C GLU A 30 31.56 0.68 0.10
N ALA A 31 30.26 0.99 0.18
CA ALA A 31 29.67 2.24 -0.29
C ALA A 31 28.32 2.50 0.39
N ILE A 32 28.02 3.76 0.68
CA ILE A 32 26.75 4.21 1.25
C ILE A 32 26.18 5.31 0.37
N ARG A 33 24.90 5.21 0.05
CA ARG A 33 24.13 6.27 -0.60
C ARG A 33 22.80 6.45 0.12
N GLN A 34 22.56 7.62 0.69
CA GLN A 34 21.26 7.96 1.24
C GLN A 34 20.20 7.95 0.13
N LEU A 35 19.07 7.32 0.40
CA LEU A 35 17.90 7.29 -0.46
C LEU A 35 16.92 8.35 0.05
N PHE A 36 16.45 9.20 -0.86
CA PHE A 36 15.52 10.27 -0.53
C PHE A 36 14.08 9.84 -0.87
N GLY A 37 13.18 9.96 0.11
CA GLY A 37 11.75 9.60 0.03
C GLY A 37 11.23 9.09 1.37
N GLY A 38 9.98 9.44 1.71
CA GLY A 38 9.31 9.08 2.98
C GLY A 38 9.40 10.17 4.06
N TYR A 39 8.45 10.18 5.00
CA TYR A 39 8.43 11.12 6.15
C TYR A 39 8.94 10.49 7.46
N SER A 40 8.81 9.17 7.59
CA SER A 40 9.02 8.37 8.80
C SER A 40 10.32 7.56 8.76
N GLY A 41 10.75 7.10 7.59
CA GLY A 41 11.98 6.32 7.43
C GLY A 41 13.19 7.11 6.92
N THR A 42 14.38 6.88 7.48
CA THR A 42 15.65 7.28 6.84
C THR A 42 16.29 6.05 6.20
N ASN A 43 16.46 6.08 4.87
CA ASN A 43 16.88 4.92 4.09
C ASN A 43 18.27 5.10 3.46
N TYR A 44 19.09 4.05 3.47
CA TYR A 44 20.42 4.03 2.88
C TYR A 44 20.59 2.81 1.99
N ALA A 45 20.96 3.01 0.73
CA ALA A 45 21.50 1.96 -0.12
C ALA A 45 22.95 1.70 0.27
N VAL A 46 23.23 0.47 0.70
CA VAL A 46 24.52 0.08 1.26
C VAL A 46 25.05 -1.10 0.45
N ARG A 47 26.27 -0.98 -0.06
CA ARG A 47 26.99 -2.08 -0.69
C ARG A 47 27.89 -2.72 0.35
N VAL A 48 27.70 -4.02 0.61
CA VAL A 48 28.47 -4.77 1.62
C VAL A 48 29.56 -5.63 1.01
N GLU A 49 29.36 -6.10 -0.22
CA GLU A 49 30.32 -6.91 -0.99
C GLU A 49 30.12 -6.62 -2.49
N ALA A 50 31.04 -7.08 -3.34
CA ALA A 50 30.91 -6.98 -4.78
C ALA A 50 29.54 -7.56 -5.24
N GLN A 51 28.70 -6.71 -5.84
CA GLN A 51 27.35 -7.03 -6.33
C GLN A 51 26.26 -7.25 -5.26
N ARG A 52 26.55 -7.09 -3.96
CA ARG A 52 25.55 -7.22 -2.90
C ARG A 52 25.16 -5.87 -2.31
N TRP A 53 23.93 -5.46 -2.63
CA TRP A 53 23.30 -4.25 -2.08
C TRP A 53 22.20 -4.62 -1.07
N VAL A 54 22.12 -3.84 0.00
CA VAL A 54 21.03 -3.87 0.99
C VAL A 54 20.49 -2.46 1.21
N CYS A 55 19.31 -2.36 1.80
CA CYS A 55 18.76 -1.09 2.28
C CYS A 55 18.79 -1.08 3.80
N VAL A 56 19.56 -0.19 4.41
CA VAL A 56 19.49 0.07 5.85
C VAL A 56 18.41 1.13 6.08
N LYS A 57 17.42 0.81 6.91
CA LYS A 57 16.29 1.70 7.23
C LYS A 57 16.28 2.01 8.72
N ILE A 58 16.21 3.29 9.06
CA ILE A 58 15.94 3.77 10.42
C ILE A 58 14.46 4.13 10.51
N CYS A 59 13.73 3.46 11.40
CA CYS A 59 12.27 3.50 11.47
C CYS A 59 11.80 4.57 12.47
N ASN A 60 11.92 5.86 12.12
CA ASN A 60 11.56 6.93 13.06
C ASN A 60 10.07 6.89 13.40
N GLY A 61 9.75 7.10 14.67
CA GLY A 61 8.37 7.05 15.17
C GLY A 61 7.88 5.65 15.55
N TYR A 62 8.72 4.61 15.43
CA TYR A 62 8.39 3.24 15.81
C TYR A 62 9.30 2.73 16.93
N SER A 63 8.73 1.91 17.81
CA SER A 63 9.47 1.08 18.76
C SER A 63 10.15 -0.12 18.08
N GLU A 64 11.11 -0.75 18.75
CA GLU A 64 11.77 -1.96 18.25
C GLU A 64 10.75 -3.07 17.94
N ASP A 65 9.77 -3.28 18.83
CA ASP A 65 8.73 -4.31 18.67
C ASP A 65 7.85 -4.05 17.44
N GLU A 66 7.48 -2.78 17.18
CA GLU A 66 6.69 -2.41 16.00
C GLU A 66 7.47 -2.61 14.71
N ALA A 67 8.73 -2.17 14.66
CA ALA A 67 9.60 -2.37 13.51
C ALA A 67 9.88 -3.87 13.25
N ASP A 68 10.06 -4.64 14.32
CA ASP A 68 10.25 -6.09 14.24
C ASP A 68 8.99 -6.80 13.74
N ALA A 69 7.80 -6.35 14.15
CA ALA A 69 6.53 -6.85 13.64
C ALA A 69 6.31 -6.55 12.14
N GLN A 70 6.75 -5.37 11.66
CA GLN A 70 6.79 -5.05 10.23
C GLN A 70 7.73 -6.02 9.49
N GLY A 71 8.95 -6.23 10.02
CA GLY A 71 9.94 -7.13 9.44
C GLY A 71 9.46 -8.58 9.34
N ARG A 72 8.86 -9.11 10.42
CA ARG A 72 8.22 -10.45 10.43
C ARG A 72 7.18 -10.61 9.34
N LEU A 73 6.37 -9.58 9.11
CA LEU A 73 5.30 -9.65 8.11
C LEU A 73 5.86 -9.59 6.67
N MET A 74 6.90 -8.78 6.44
CA MET A 74 7.65 -8.78 5.18
C MET A 74 8.28 -10.15 4.87
N ASP A 75 8.90 -10.78 5.86
CA ASP A 75 9.48 -12.11 5.74
C ASP A 75 8.39 -13.17 5.47
N TYR A 76 7.27 -13.10 6.19
CA TYR A 76 6.13 -13.99 6.00
C TYR A 76 5.62 -13.97 4.56
N VAL A 77 5.33 -12.79 3.99
CA VAL A 77 4.82 -12.70 2.60
C VAL A 77 5.84 -13.19 1.58
N HIS A 78 7.13 -12.95 1.84
CA HIS A 78 8.21 -13.41 0.98
C HIS A 78 8.28 -14.95 0.93
N HIS A 79 8.23 -15.59 2.10
CA HIS A 79 8.24 -17.05 2.22
C HIS A 79 6.97 -17.70 1.68
N ARG A 80 5.85 -16.97 1.64
CA ARG A 80 4.59 -17.39 0.99
C ARG A 80 4.54 -17.14 -0.51
N GLY A 81 5.62 -16.64 -1.11
CA GLY A 81 5.78 -16.56 -2.56
C GLY A 81 5.59 -15.17 -3.15
N PHE A 82 5.28 -14.15 -2.34
CA PHE A 82 5.24 -12.77 -2.82
C PHE A 82 6.66 -12.19 -2.91
N ARG A 83 7.33 -12.43 -4.04
CA ARG A 83 8.73 -12.01 -4.28
C ARG A 83 8.87 -10.62 -4.91
N ARG A 84 7.77 -9.90 -5.12
CA ARG A 84 7.74 -8.54 -5.70
C ARG A 84 7.72 -7.46 -4.61
N ALA A 85 8.56 -7.59 -3.59
CA ALA A 85 8.73 -6.60 -2.54
C ALA A 85 10.17 -6.60 -2.02
N CYS A 86 10.57 -5.52 -1.38
CA CYS A 86 11.70 -5.60 -0.45
C CYS A 86 11.31 -6.50 0.74
N THR A 87 12.29 -7.20 1.31
CA THR A 87 12.08 -8.14 2.41
C THR A 87 13.06 -7.83 3.53
N ALA A 88 12.59 -7.85 4.77
CA ALA A 88 13.47 -7.69 5.92
C ALA A 88 14.40 -8.89 6.08
N LEU A 89 15.64 -8.62 6.45
CA LEU A 89 16.65 -9.64 6.73
C LEU A 89 16.68 -9.90 8.24
N PRO A 90 16.81 -11.15 8.68
CA PRO A 90 16.85 -11.46 10.10
C PRO A 90 18.16 -10.97 10.74
N LEU A 91 18.09 -10.66 12.03
CA LEU A 91 19.26 -10.43 12.87
C LEU A 91 20.14 -11.68 12.92
N ALA A 92 21.45 -11.49 13.11
CA ALA A 92 22.41 -12.59 13.15
C ALA A 92 22.16 -13.58 14.29
N ASP A 93 21.60 -13.10 15.40
CA ASP A 93 21.22 -13.91 16.56
C ASP A 93 19.87 -14.65 16.38
N GLY A 94 19.15 -14.39 15.28
CA GLY A 94 17.85 -14.98 15.00
C GLY A 94 16.72 -14.50 15.90
N THR A 95 16.92 -13.43 16.67
CA THR A 95 15.94 -12.92 17.65
C THR A 95 14.80 -12.12 17.02
N GLY A 96 14.96 -11.67 15.77
CA GLY A 96 13.98 -10.87 15.06
C GLY A 96 14.56 -10.24 13.80
N PHE A 97 14.01 -9.10 13.41
CA PHE A 97 14.33 -8.35 12.19
C PHE A 97 14.77 -6.92 12.48
N ALA A 98 14.45 -6.36 13.66
CA ALA A 98 14.78 -4.98 14.02
C ALA A 98 15.62 -4.89 15.29
N ARG A 99 16.48 -3.87 15.38
CA ARG A 99 17.28 -3.57 16.57
C ARG A 99 17.37 -2.07 16.82
N HIS A 100 17.16 -1.63 18.06
CA HIS A 100 17.44 -0.28 18.52
C HIS A 100 18.83 -0.21 19.14
N LEU A 101 19.79 0.26 18.34
CA LEU A 101 21.18 0.39 18.78
C LEU A 101 21.35 1.61 19.70
N PRO A 102 22.24 1.54 20.71
CA PRO A 102 22.60 2.69 21.52
C PRO A 102 23.08 3.88 20.67
N GLY A 103 22.55 5.06 20.93
CA GLY A 103 22.91 6.29 20.20
C GLY A 103 22.17 6.49 18.88
N PHE A 104 21.22 5.62 18.53
CA PHE A 104 20.31 5.81 17.40
C PHE A 104 18.97 6.42 17.87
N PRO A 105 18.34 7.27 17.06
CA PRO A 105 17.06 7.89 17.41
C PRO A 105 15.88 6.90 17.38
N ALA A 106 16.03 5.79 16.67
CA ALA A 106 14.99 4.83 16.36
C ALA A 106 15.59 3.46 15.99
N PRO A 107 14.79 2.36 16.01
CA PRO A 107 15.24 1.04 15.60
C PRO A 107 15.58 0.99 14.11
N ALA A 108 16.51 0.09 13.77
CA ALA A 108 16.98 -0.16 12.43
C ALA A 108 16.49 -1.51 11.89
N LEU A 109 16.16 -1.54 10.60
CA LEU A 109 15.91 -2.72 9.78
C LEU A 109 16.98 -2.79 8.68
N VAL A 110 17.35 -4.00 8.26
CA VAL A 110 18.08 -4.22 7.01
C VAL A 110 17.17 -4.97 6.04
N LEU A 111 16.97 -4.40 4.86
CA LEU A 111 16.08 -4.95 3.82
C LEU A 111 16.90 -5.40 2.60
N THR A 112 16.39 -6.36 1.84
CA THR A 112 16.90 -6.65 0.49
C THR A 112 16.81 -5.41 -0.39
N PHE A 113 17.87 -5.09 -1.13
CA PHE A 113 17.82 -4.00 -2.10
C PHE A 113 17.07 -4.43 -3.37
N VAL A 114 16.05 -3.66 -3.76
CA VAL A 114 15.27 -3.88 -4.98
C VAL A 114 15.58 -2.81 -6.02
N GLN A 115 15.70 -3.22 -7.28
CA GLN A 115 15.99 -2.33 -8.41
C GLN A 115 14.70 -1.86 -9.08
N GLY A 116 14.67 -0.59 -9.50
CA GLY A 116 13.58 -0.02 -10.29
C GLY A 116 13.54 1.50 -10.21
N VAL A 117 12.56 2.07 -10.90
CA VAL A 117 12.25 3.50 -10.85
C VAL A 117 10.89 3.65 -10.16
N ALA A 118 10.74 4.61 -9.26
CA ALA A 118 9.45 4.90 -8.64
C ALA A 118 8.40 5.23 -9.73
N ALA A 119 7.19 4.68 -9.60
CA ALA A 119 6.20 4.69 -10.66
C ALA A 119 5.71 6.12 -10.96
N ASP A 120 5.56 6.95 -9.93
CA ASP A 120 5.23 8.38 -10.05
C ASP A 120 6.24 9.13 -10.94
N LYS A 121 7.54 8.90 -10.73
CA LYS A 121 8.63 9.49 -11.51
C LYS A 121 8.65 8.94 -12.94
N ALA A 122 8.51 7.62 -13.09
CA ALA A 122 8.50 6.99 -14.41
C ALA A 122 7.35 7.51 -15.30
N ILE A 123 6.17 7.71 -14.70
CA ILE A 123 5.00 8.31 -15.34
C ILE A 123 5.27 9.78 -15.70
N ALA A 124 5.76 10.57 -14.74
CA ALA A 124 6.05 11.99 -14.96
C ALA A 124 7.08 12.22 -16.07
N ASP A 125 8.07 11.33 -16.19
CA ASP A 125 9.10 11.34 -17.23
C ASP A 125 8.60 10.83 -18.60
N GLY A 126 7.31 10.49 -18.72
CA GLY A 126 6.69 9.94 -19.93
C GLY A 126 7.37 8.65 -20.42
N GLY A 127 8.03 7.92 -19.52
CA GLY A 127 8.85 6.76 -19.87
C GLY A 127 8.10 5.44 -19.91
N VAL A 128 6.87 5.42 -19.42
CA VAL A 128 6.01 4.25 -19.31
C VAL A 128 4.58 4.63 -19.64
N ASP A 129 3.78 3.66 -20.09
CA ASP A 129 2.33 3.85 -20.21
C ASP A 129 1.71 3.85 -18.80
N GLU A 130 1.15 5.00 -18.41
CA GLU A 130 0.52 5.19 -17.11
C GLU A 130 -0.60 4.18 -16.81
N LEU A 131 -1.46 3.88 -17.79
CA LEU A 131 -2.57 2.96 -17.55
C LEU A 131 -2.06 1.53 -17.41
N GLN A 132 -0.98 1.17 -18.11
CA GLN A 132 -0.29 -0.11 -17.91
C GLN A 132 0.33 -0.21 -16.51
N VAL A 133 0.97 0.86 -16.02
CA VAL A 133 1.50 0.91 -14.65
C VAL A 133 0.39 0.64 -13.65
N LEU A 134 -0.73 1.38 -13.74
CA LEU A 134 -1.84 1.24 -12.80
C LEU A 134 -2.47 -0.16 -12.84
N HIS A 135 -2.59 -0.76 -14.03
CA HIS A 135 -3.00 -2.15 -14.16
C HIS A 135 -2.04 -3.08 -13.42
N SER A 136 -0.72 -2.91 -13.63
CA SER A 136 0.30 -3.73 -12.96
C SER A 136 0.34 -3.52 -11.45
N VAL A 137 0.06 -2.31 -10.96
CA VAL A 137 -0.09 -1.99 -9.53
C VAL A 137 -1.25 -2.80 -8.95
N GLY A 138 -2.42 -2.71 -9.58
CA GLY A 138 -3.61 -3.45 -9.14
C GLY A 138 -3.38 -4.96 -9.12
N ALA A 139 -2.73 -5.50 -10.16
CA ALA A 139 -2.39 -6.91 -10.24
C ALA A 139 -1.42 -7.34 -9.13
N SER A 140 -0.42 -6.51 -8.81
CA SER A 140 0.55 -6.80 -7.73
C SER A 140 -0.10 -6.75 -6.35
N LEU A 141 -1.00 -5.78 -6.13
CA LEU A 141 -1.75 -5.67 -4.88
C LEU A 141 -2.69 -6.87 -4.68
N ALA A 142 -3.36 -7.33 -5.73
CA ALA A 142 -4.17 -8.55 -5.66
C ALA A 142 -3.35 -9.82 -5.38
N GLN A 143 -2.10 -9.89 -5.87
CA GLN A 143 -1.19 -10.99 -5.53
C GLN A 143 -0.78 -10.96 -4.06
N LEU A 144 -0.49 -9.78 -3.50
CA LEU A 144 -0.25 -9.64 -2.06
C LEU A 144 -1.47 -10.08 -1.24
N HIS A 145 -2.66 -9.63 -1.63
CA HIS A 145 -3.92 -9.94 -0.96
C HIS A 145 -4.35 -11.42 -1.09
N ALA A 146 -3.77 -12.16 -2.03
CA ALA A 146 -4.00 -13.58 -2.21
C ALA A 146 -3.15 -14.46 -1.27
N ILE A 147 -2.20 -13.87 -0.52
CA ILE A 147 -1.42 -14.58 0.47
C ILE A 147 -2.31 -14.99 1.64
N GLU A 148 -2.45 -16.30 1.86
CA GLU A 148 -3.23 -16.84 2.97
C GLU A 148 -2.57 -16.51 4.32
N VAL A 149 -3.37 -15.99 5.25
CA VAL A 149 -2.97 -15.67 6.63
C VAL A 149 -3.36 -16.75 7.65
N ALA A 150 -4.03 -17.81 7.18
CA ALA A 150 -4.75 -18.78 8.02
C ALA A 150 -3.93 -19.57 9.06
N PRO A 151 -2.62 -19.85 8.91
CA PRO A 151 -1.90 -20.58 9.97
C PRO A 151 -1.30 -19.68 11.06
N LEU A 152 -1.38 -18.35 10.99
CA LEU A 152 -0.70 -17.42 11.92
C LEU A 152 -1.63 -16.37 12.58
N GLN A 153 -2.93 -16.66 12.72
CA GLN A 153 -3.83 -15.78 13.48
C GLN A 153 -3.31 -15.62 14.93
N GLY A 154 -2.71 -14.46 15.22
CA GLY A 154 -2.15 -14.11 16.54
C GLY A 154 -0.64 -13.83 16.56
N GLU A 155 0.11 -14.17 15.51
CA GLU A 155 1.57 -13.92 15.43
C GLU A 155 1.95 -12.75 14.52
N LEU A 156 1.05 -12.37 13.60
CA LEU A 156 1.25 -11.25 12.68
C LEU A 156 0.56 -9.99 13.19
N ARG A 157 1.22 -8.84 13.01
CA ARG A 157 0.65 -7.50 13.27
C ARG A 157 -0.68 -7.35 12.54
N THR A 158 -1.71 -6.95 13.25
CA THR A 158 -3.01 -6.60 12.66
C THR A 158 -3.19 -5.09 12.64
N PHE A 159 -4.13 -4.58 11.84
CA PHE A 159 -4.44 -3.15 11.82
C PHE A 159 -4.87 -2.60 13.19
N ARG A 160 -5.28 -3.47 14.13
CA ARG A 160 -5.60 -3.11 15.51
C ARG A 160 -4.38 -2.84 16.39
N ASP A 161 -3.23 -3.38 16.00
CA ASP A 161 -1.93 -3.18 16.65
C ASP A 161 -1.14 -2.02 16.00
N GLY A 162 -1.79 -1.26 15.11
CA GLY A 162 -1.20 -0.22 14.28
C GLY A 162 -1.01 -0.63 12.81
N GLY A 163 -0.58 0.32 11.99
CA GLY A 163 -0.54 0.17 10.53
C GLY A 163 -1.86 0.59 9.88
N ALA A 164 -2.00 0.34 8.58
CA ALA A 164 -3.16 0.77 7.78
C ALA A 164 -3.51 2.27 7.98
N CYS A 165 -2.50 3.14 8.09
CA CYS A 165 -2.66 4.57 8.29
C CYS A 165 -3.55 4.90 9.51
N LEU A 166 -3.32 4.23 10.64
CA LEU A 166 -4.03 4.46 11.90
C LEU A 166 -5.53 4.14 11.86
N LEU A 167 -5.98 3.24 10.97
CA LEU A 167 -7.40 2.87 10.85
C LEU A 167 -8.06 2.51 12.19
N ALA A 168 -7.37 1.75 13.05
CA ALA A 168 -7.89 1.41 14.37
C ALA A 168 -8.00 2.61 15.33
N ASP A 169 -7.11 3.58 15.23
CA ASP A 169 -7.15 4.80 16.06
C ASP A 169 -8.33 5.70 15.71
N HIS A 170 -8.79 5.64 14.46
CA HIS A 170 -10.04 6.26 14.05
C HIS A 170 -11.25 5.56 14.68
N CYS A 171 -11.31 4.22 14.64
CA CYS A 171 -12.40 3.45 15.24
C CYS A 171 -12.47 3.62 16.77
N THR A 172 -11.34 3.66 17.45
CA THR A 172 -11.27 3.82 18.92
C THR A 172 -11.45 5.26 19.40
N GLY A 173 -11.46 6.24 18.48
CA GLY A 173 -11.55 7.67 18.79
C GLY A 173 -10.23 8.27 19.29
N ALA A 174 -9.11 7.56 19.22
CA ALA A 174 -7.80 8.08 19.60
C ALA A 174 -7.39 9.29 18.73
N CYS A 175 -7.60 9.23 17.42
CA CYS A 175 -7.36 10.37 16.53
C CYS A 175 -8.27 11.55 16.85
N GLN A 176 -9.55 11.29 17.13
CA GLN A 176 -10.51 12.34 17.51
C GLN A 176 -10.06 13.05 18.79
N LYS A 177 -9.68 12.28 19.80
CA LYS A 177 -9.18 12.80 21.07
C LYS A 177 -7.90 13.62 20.88
N LYS A 178 -6.98 13.20 20.00
CA LYS A 178 -5.77 13.96 19.68
C LYS A 178 -6.10 15.30 19.01
N ILE A 179 -6.96 15.29 17.99
CA ILE A 179 -7.38 16.49 17.25
C ILE A 179 -8.12 17.48 18.17
N ARG A 180 -9.10 17.01 18.96
CA ARG A 180 -9.93 17.86 19.84
C ARG A 180 -9.22 18.24 21.15
N GLY A 181 -8.26 17.44 21.60
CA GLY A 181 -7.51 17.68 22.83
C GLY A 181 -6.36 18.67 22.68
N SER A 182 -5.87 18.90 21.45
CA SER A 182 -4.79 19.85 21.21
C SER A 182 -5.28 21.30 21.25
N PRO A 183 -4.60 22.21 21.98
CA PRO A 183 -4.97 23.63 22.03
C PRO A 183 -4.76 24.35 20.69
N HIS A 184 -4.04 23.72 19.74
CA HIS A 184 -3.79 24.28 18.41
C HIS A 184 -4.88 23.93 17.40
N THR A 185 -5.62 22.84 17.63
CA THR A 185 -6.53 22.27 16.62
C THR A 185 -7.97 22.10 17.10
N ASN A 186 -8.24 22.23 18.41
CA ASN A 186 -9.57 22.01 18.98
C ASN A 186 -10.70 22.85 18.33
N ASN A 187 -10.40 24.11 17.98
CA ASN A 187 -11.31 25.07 17.33
C ASN A 187 -11.03 25.23 15.83
N HIS A 188 -10.17 24.39 15.26
CA HIS A 188 -9.82 24.48 13.85
C HIS A 188 -10.98 23.90 12.99
N PRO A 189 -11.36 24.52 11.84
CA PRO A 189 -12.47 24.03 11.02
C PRO A 189 -12.33 22.57 10.56
N PHE A 190 -11.09 22.09 10.40
CA PHE A 190 -10.81 20.69 10.13
C PHE A 190 -11.33 19.74 11.21
N ALA A 191 -11.32 20.12 12.49
CA ALA A 191 -11.80 19.26 13.57
C ALA A 191 -13.31 19.00 13.45
N ASP A 192 -14.10 20.00 13.08
CA ASP A 192 -15.53 19.85 12.82
C ASP A 192 -15.80 19.01 11.55
N PHE A 193 -14.99 19.24 10.51
CA PHE A 193 -15.03 18.43 9.29
C PHE A 193 -14.71 16.96 9.60
N TYR A 194 -13.66 16.71 10.39
CA TYR A 194 -13.23 15.37 10.79
C TYR A 194 -14.33 14.64 11.54
N ASP A 195 -14.96 15.28 12.54
CA ASP A 195 -16.03 14.67 13.32
C ASP A 195 -17.25 14.29 12.46
N MET A 196 -17.62 15.16 11.52
CA MET A 196 -18.70 14.87 10.56
C MET A 196 -18.38 13.61 9.73
N ILE A 197 -17.19 13.57 9.13
CA ILE A 197 -16.81 12.46 8.24
C ILE A 197 -16.61 11.16 9.04
N LEU A 198 -16.04 11.23 10.24
CA LEU A 198 -15.89 10.08 11.12
C LEU A 198 -17.27 9.47 11.46
N ALA A 199 -18.24 10.30 11.84
CA ALA A 199 -19.60 9.84 12.16
C ALA A 199 -20.29 9.16 10.97
N GLU A 200 -20.04 9.64 9.74
CA GLU A 200 -20.57 9.03 8.51
C GLU A 200 -19.94 7.66 8.21
N LEU A 201 -18.68 7.44 8.60
CA LEU A 201 -17.88 6.27 8.20
C LEU A 201 -17.66 5.24 9.32
N GLN A 202 -17.97 5.57 10.57
CA GLN A 202 -17.65 4.71 11.73
C GLN A 202 -18.21 3.28 11.57
N ASN A 203 -19.48 3.15 11.22
CA ASN A 203 -20.11 1.85 10.99
C ASN A 203 -19.45 1.05 9.86
N LEU A 204 -18.89 1.73 8.86
CA LEU A 204 -18.18 1.08 7.77
C LEU A 204 -16.81 0.56 8.20
N MET A 205 -16.07 1.33 9.00
CA MET A 205 -14.74 0.94 9.47
C MET A 205 -14.79 -0.22 10.47
N GLU A 206 -15.93 -0.41 11.13
CA GLU A 206 -16.22 -1.54 12.03
C GLU A 206 -16.97 -2.70 11.34
N LEU A 207 -17.21 -2.60 10.02
CA LEU A 207 -18.01 -3.57 9.30
C LEU A 207 -17.38 -4.98 9.32
N GLU A 208 -18.11 -5.95 9.87
CA GLU A 208 -17.71 -7.35 9.90
C GLU A 208 -17.98 -8.07 8.56
N GLY A 209 -17.36 -9.24 8.38
CA GLY A 209 -17.57 -10.09 7.20
C GLY A 209 -16.80 -9.65 5.95
N LEU A 210 -16.02 -8.57 6.03
CA LEU A 210 -15.10 -8.18 4.95
C LEU A 210 -13.94 -9.18 4.86
N PRO A 211 -13.53 -9.58 3.64
CA PRO A 211 -12.32 -10.38 3.46
C PRO A 211 -11.10 -9.70 4.10
N GLN A 212 -10.39 -10.48 4.91
CA GLN A 212 -9.16 -10.06 5.59
C GLN A 212 -7.94 -10.72 4.95
N GLY A 213 -6.79 -10.05 5.01
CA GLY A 213 -5.51 -10.60 4.59
C GLY A 213 -4.39 -9.60 4.82
N VAL A 214 -3.20 -9.89 4.29
CA VAL A 214 -2.10 -8.93 4.34
C VAL A 214 -2.43 -7.73 3.46
N ILE A 215 -2.31 -6.54 4.03
CA ILE A 215 -2.42 -5.25 3.36
C ILE A 215 -1.11 -4.50 3.47
N HIS A 216 -0.74 -3.78 2.42
CA HIS A 216 0.40 -2.87 2.41
C HIS A 216 0.14 -1.62 3.24
N GLY A 217 -1.07 -1.07 3.17
CA GLY A 217 -1.52 0.10 3.93
C GLY A 217 -1.12 1.46 3.33
N ASP A 218 -0.15 1.49 2.41
CA ASP A 218 0.37 2.72 1.78
C ASP A 218 0.92 2.46 0.35
N CYS A 219 0.20 1.67 -0.46
CA CYS A 219 0.63 1.30 -1.82
C CYS A 219 0.37 2.44 -2.83
N PHE A 220 1.03 3.58 -2.64
CA PHE A 220 1.00 4.73 -3.55
C PHE A 220 2.08 4.62 -4.63
N LEU A 221 1.96 5.39 -5.71
CA LEU A 221 2.85 5.29 -6.89
C LEU A 221 4.33 5.54 -6.58
N ASP A 222 4.64 6.31 -5.55
CA ASP A 222 6.01 6.57 -5.11
C ASP A 222 6.59 5.41 -4.26
N ASN A 223 5.74 4.54 -3.72
CA ASN A 223 6.09 3.30 -3.02
C ASN A 223 6.03 2.06 -3.94
N VAL A 224 5.83 2.27 -5.24
CA VAL A 224 5.86 1.23 -6.26
C VAL A 224 7.03 1.46 -7.19
N LEU A 225 7.89 0.45 -7.32
CA LEU A 225 8.94 0.44 -8.33
C LEU A 225 8.47 -0.26 -9.61
N VAL A 226 8.79 0.32 -10.75
CA VAL A 226 8.53 -0.27 -12.08
C VAL A 226 9.83 -0.50 -12.85
N TYR A 227 9.77 -1.43 -13.80
CA TYR A 227 10.84 -1.58 -14.77
C TYR A 227 10.91 -0.34 -15.68
N SER A 228 12.14 0.10 -15.96
CA SER A 228 12.42 1.28 -16.78
C SER A 228 12.01 1.08 -18.25
N ARG A 229 12.03 2.18 -19.02
CA ARG A 229 11.72 2.21 -20.46
C ARG A 229 12.58 1.27 -21.31
N ASP A 230 13.80 0.97 -20.87
CA ASP A 230 14.74 0.12 -21.61
C ASP A 230 14.52 -1.38 -21.35
N SER A 231 13.62 -1.72 -20.43
CA SER A 231 13.25 -3.11 -20.13
C SER A 231 12.13 -3.59 -21.04
N PRO A 232 12.14 -4.87 -21.48
CA PRO A 232 11.00 -5.47 -22.17
C PRO A 232 9.74 -5.56 -21.30
N ARG A 233 9.87 -5.35 -19.99
CA ARG A 233 8.78 -5.33 -18.99
C ARG A 233 8.44 -3.90 -18.55
N SER A 234 8.79 -2.90 -19.35
CA SER A 234 8.56 -1.49 -19.05
C SER A 234 7.13 -1.23 -18.58
N GLY A 235 6.99 -0.47 -17.48
CA GLY A 235 5.70 -0.17 -16.87
C GLY A 235 5.13 -1.29 -15.98
N GLU A 236 5.69 -2.50 -15.98
CA GLU A 236 5.33 -3.51 -14.99
C GLU A 236 5.98 -3.20 -13.63
N VAL A 237 5.26 -3.51 -12.55
CA VAL A 237 5.77 -3.46 -11.17
C VAL A 237 6.93 -4.45 -11.02
N SER A 238 8.09 -3.92 -10.64
CA SER A 238 9.26 -4.71 -10.24
C SER A 238 9.22 -5.06 -8.76
N ALA A 239 8.86 -4.11 -7.89
CA ALA A 239 8.74 -4.32 -6.46
C ALA A 239 7.82 -3.30 -5.78
N LEU A 240 7.12 -3.73 -4.75
CA LEU A 240 6.53 -2.85 -3.73
C LEU A 240 7.60 -2.53 -2.67
N VAL A 241 7.59 -1.32 -2.14
CA VAL A 241 8.50 -0.87 -1.10
C VAL A 241 7.74 -0.10 -0.02
N ASP A 242 8.40 0.16 1.10
CA ASP A 242 7.86 0.93 2.23
C ASP A 242 6.68 0.26 2.98
N PHE A 243 7.00 -0.83 3.68
CA PHE A 243 6.05 -1.67 4.41
C PHE A 243 5.77 -1.19 5.85
N GLU A 244 5.80 0.11 6.13
CA GLU A 244 5.59 0.62 7.50
C GLU A 244 4.16 0.42 8.01
N ASP A 245 3.20 0.63 7.11
CA ASP A 245 1.78 0.45 7.39
C ASP A 245 1.30 -1.00 7.16
N VAL A 246 2.24 -1.92 6.87
CA VAL A 246 1.89 -3.32 6.61
C VAL A 246 1.28 -3.96 7.86
N CYS A 247 0.16 -4.64 7.65
CA CYS A 247 -0.54 -5.38 8.67
C CYS A 247 -1.52 -6.38 8.05
N VAL A 248 -2.18 -7.19 8.88
CA VAL A 248 -3.38 -7.94 8.50
C VAL A 248 -4.60 -7.06 8.71
N GLY A 249 -5.43 -6.88 7.68
CA GLY A 249 -6.63 -6.05 7.75
C GLY A 249 -7.59 -6.23 6.56
N PRO A 250 -8.60 -5.35 6.44
CA PRO A 250 -9.59 -5.42 5.38
C PRO A 250 -8.97 -5.13 4.01
N LEU A 251 -9.02 -6.11 3.10
CA LEU A 251 -8.36 -6.01 1.78
C LEU A 251 -8.90 -4.87 0.90
N CYS A 252 -10.18 -4.52 1.08
CA CYS A 252 -10.81 -3.42 0.38
C CYS A 252 -10.26 -2.06 0.79
N PHE A 253 -9.88 -1.90 2.06
CA PHE A 253 -9.31 -0.65 2.56
C PHE A 253 -7.99 -0.34 1.83
N ASP A 254 -7.15 -1.34 1.63
CA ASP A 254 -5.85 -1.17 0.97
C ASP A 254 -5.98 -0.89 -0.53
N LEU A 255 -6.91 -1.57 -1.22
CA LEU A 255 -7.23 -1.24 -2.62
C LEU A 255 -7.77 0.18 -2.74
N ALA A 256 -8.61 0.61 -1.80
CA ALA A 256 -9.15 1.96 -1.77
C ALA A 256 -8.05 3.00 -1.45
N ALA A 257 -7.12 2.70 -0.54
CA ALA A 257 -5.95 3.53 -0.27
C ALA A 257 -5.09 3.70 -1.54
N CYS A 258 -4.74 2.59 -2.20
CA CYS A 258 -4.01 2.61 -3.47
C CYS A 258 -4.74 3.46 -4.53
N ALA A 259 -6.07 3.33 -4.63
CA ALA A 259 -6.88 4.12 -5.55
C ALA A 259 -6.83 5.63 -5.24
N ILE A 260 -6.96 6.04 -3.98
CA ILE A 260 -6.92 7.46 -3.62
C ILE A 260 -5.53 8.06 -3.79
N GLY A 261 -4.47 7.27 -3.68
CA GLY A 261 -3.09 7.71 -3.92
C GLY A 261 -2.72 7.80 -5.40
N SER A 262 -3.33 6.95 -6.24
CA SER A 262 -2.86 6.74 -7.62
C SER A 262 -3.82 7.29 -8.70
N CYS A 263 -5.11 7.44 -8.39
CA CYS A 263 -6.14 7.75 -9.39
C CYS A 263 -6.58 9.22 -9.39
N PHE A 264 -6.11 10.06 -8.48
CA PHE A 264 -6.34 11.50 -8.52
C PHE A 264 -5.22 12.18 -9.30
N ARG A 265 -5.58 13.11 -10.21
CA ARG A 265 -4.58 13.83 -11.01
C ARG A 265 -3.89 14.89 -10.16
N ALA A 266 -2.56 14.92 -10.19
CA ALA A 266 -1.77 15.93 -9.46
C ALA A 266 -2.02 17.36 -9.96
N SER A 267 -2.51 17.54 -11.19
CA SER A 267 -2.72 18.86 -11.81
C SER A 267 -3.95 19.61 -11.29
N ASP A 268 -5.04 18.90 -11.00
CA ASP A 268 -6.34 19.49 -10.65
C ASP A 268 -7.03 18.80 -9.46
N ASN A 269 -6.38 17.80 -8.87
CA ASN A 269 -6.89 17.00 -7.76
C ASN A 269 -8.24 16.32 -8.02
N THR A 270 -8.57 16.04 -9.27
CA THR A 270 -9.80 15.34 -9.64
C THR A 270 -9.58 13.85 -9.86
N LEU A 271 -10.62 13.06 -9.62
CA LEU A 271 -10.59 11.61 -9.83
C LEU A 271 -10.55 11.29 -11.33
N ASP A 272 -9.56 10.51 -11.75
CA ASP A 272 -9.44 9.99 -13.09
C ASP A 272 -10.03 8.56 -13.18
N LEU A 273 -11.20 8.45 -13.81
CA LEU A 273 -11.89 7.17 -13.96
C LEU A 273 -11.18 6.20 -14.91
N ALA A 274 -10.30 6.66 -15.80
CA ALA A 274 -9.50 5.78 -16.65
C ALA A 274 -8.40 5.13 -15.81
N ARG A 275 -7.73 5.91 -14.94
CA ARG A 275 -6.76 5.39 -13.97
C ARG A 275 -7.40 4.36 -13.03
N LEU A 276 -8.52 4.73 -12.41
CA LEU A 276 -9.25 3.85 -11.50
C LEU A 276 -9.69 2.55 -12.19
N ARG A 277 -10.20 2.65 -13.43
CA ARG A 277 -10.57 1.47 -14.22
C ARG A 277 -9.39 0.56 -14.47
N SER A 278 -8.22 1.10 -14.79
CA SER A 278 -7.02 0.29 -15.08
C SER A 278 -6.55 -0.44 -13.82
N LEU A 279 -6.47 0.28 -12.69
CA LEU A 279 -6.14 -0.29 -11.38
C LEU A 279 -7.09 -1.43 -10.99
N LEU A 280 -8.41 -1.18 -11.02
CA LEU A 280 -9.41 -2.19 -10.65
C LEU A 280 -9.40 -3.39 -11.60
N ARG A 281 -9.12 -3.20 -12.90
CA ARG A 281 -8.98 -4.31 -13.84
C ARG A 281 -7.81 -5.22 -13.48
N GLY A 282 -6.62 -4.65 -13.25
CA GLY A 282 -5.46 -5.43 -12.83
C GLY A 282 -5.71 -6.19 -11.54
N TYR A 283 -6.35 -5.54 -10.56
CA TYR A 283 -6.68 -6.18 -9.29
C TYR A 283 -7.65 -7.36 -9.45
N THR A 284 -8.76 -7.13 -10.16
CA THR A 284 -9.85 -8.11 -10.28
C THR A 284 -9.54 -9.31 -11.19
N GLU A 285 -8.44 -9.27 -11.93
CA GLU A 285 -7.93 -10.42 -12.69
C GLU A 285 -7.53 -11.58 -11.78
N THR A 286 -6.88 -11.27 -10.67
CA THR A 286 -6.44 -12.27 -9.68
C THR A 286 -7.52 -12.46 -8.61
N ARG A 287 -7.96 -11.37 -7.98
CA ARG A 287 -8.87 -11.41 -6.84
C ARG A 287 -10.17 -10.62 -7.13
N PRO A 288 -11.31 -11.30 -7.32
CA PRO A 288 -12.58 -10.60 -7.48
C PRO A 288 -12.98 -9.88 -6.17
N LEU A 289 -13.77 -8.82 -6.29
CA LEU A 289 -14.36 -8.15 -5.14
C LEU A 289 -15.56 -8.96 -4.66
N SER A 290 -15.74 -9.04 -3.35
CA SER A 290 -16.96 -9.58 -2.75
C SER A 290 -18.11 -8.55 -2.83
N PRO A 291 -19.38 -8.96 -2.69
CA PRO A 291 -20.51 -8.03 -2.73
C PRO A 291 -20.43 -6.89 -1.70
N LEU A 292 -19.89 -7.15 -0.50
CA LEU A 292 -19.67 -6.12 0.51
C LEU A 292 -18.61 -5.11 0.07
N GLU A 293 -17.50 -5.60 -0.50
CA GLU A 293 -16.45 -4.73 -1.04
C GLU A 293 -16.95 -3.88 -2.20
N GLU A 294 -17.72 -4.46 -3.12
CA GLU A 294 -18.33 -3.72 -4.24
C GLU A 294 -19.30 -2.64 -3.76
N THR A 295 -20.11 -2.96 -2.76
CA THR A 295 -21.13 -2.04 -2.21
C THR A 295 -20.50 -0.87 -1.49
N HIS A 296 -19.40 -1.10 -0.77
CA HIS A 296 -18.82 -0.10 0.12
C HIS A 296 -17.51 0.51 -0.38
N PHE A 297 -17.08 0.22 -1.61
CA PHE A 297 -15.79 0.68 -2.14
C PHE A 297 -15.59 2.20 -2.03
N VAL A 298 -16.59 3.01 -2.39
CA VAL A 298 -16.51 4.48 -2.28
C VAL A 298 -16.39 4.92 -0.81
N GLY A 299 -17.10 4.25 0.09
CA GLY A 299 -16.97 4.47 1.52
C GLY A 299 -15.55 4.17 2.03
N PHE A 300 -14.93 3.08 1.56
CA PHE A 300 -13.54 2.77 1.88
C PHE A 300 -12.54 3.76 1.29
N MET A 301 -12.79 4.31 0.09
CA MET A 301 -11.97 5.41 -0.44
C MET A 301 -12.03 6.63 0.48
N ARG A 302 -13.21 6.96 0.98
CA ARG A 302 -13.40 8.06 1.93
C ARG A 302 -12.76 7.76 3.29
N ALA A 303 -12.81 6.52 3.78
CA ALA A 303 -12.16 6.12 5.03
C ALA A 303 -10.64 6.18 4.92
N ALA A 304 -10.05 5.65 3.84
CA ALA A 304 -8.61 5.73 3.58
C ALA A 304 -8.14 7.20 3.44
N LEU A 305 -8.94 8.05 2.79
CA LEU A 305 -8.68 9.48 2.75
C LEU A 305 -8.79 10.14 4.12
N LEU A 306 -9.78 9.80 4.95
CA LEU A 306 -9.89 10.33 6.31
C LEU A 306 -8.64 10.00 7.12
N CYS A 307 -8.18 8.75 7.05
CA CYS A 307 -6.96 8.27 7.69
C CYS A 307 -5.73 9.11 7.28
N ASN A 308 -5.48 9.18 5.97
CA ASN A 308 -4.34 9.93 5.43
C ASN A 308 -4.44 11.45 5.68
N CYS A 309 -5.65 12.01 5.57
CA CYS A 309 -5.91 13.43 5.76
C CYS A 309 -5.68 13.83 7.22
N SER A 310 -6.21 13.05 8.16
CA SER A 310 -6.02 13.26 9.59
C SER A 310 -4.58 13.05 10.01
N TRP A 311 -3.88 12.07 9.45
CA TRP A 311 -2.44 11.91 9.67
C TRP A 311 -1.68 13.17 9.28
N ARG A 312 -1.87 13.69 8.05
CA ARG A 312 -1.22 14.94 7.61
C ARG A 312 -1.58 16.13 8.51
N PHE A 313 -2.85 16.25 8.88
CA PHE A 313 -3.31 17.33 9.74
C PHE A 313 -2.65 17.27 11.11
N MET A 314 -2.71 16.13 11.80
CA MET A 314 -2.09 15.94 13.11
C MET A 314 -0.57 16.12 13.05
N ASN A 315 0.07 15.56 12.02
CA ASN A 315 1.52 15.64 11.85
C ASN A 315 1.98 17.10 11.74
N PHE A 316 1.34 17.94 10.91
CA PHE A 316 1.83 19.31 10.67
C PHE A 316 1.14 20.41 11.51
N ASN A 317 0.04 20.09 12.21
CA ASN A 317 -0.68 21.06 13.06
C ASN A 317 -0.60 20.72 14.56
N ILE A 318 -0.05 19.56 14.94
CA ILE A 318 0.15 19.15 16.34
C ILE A 318 1.60 18.76 16.59
N ASP A 319 2.11 17.74 15.90
CA ASP A 319 3.39 17.10 16.25
C ASP A 319 4.61 17.86 15.73
N HIS A 320 4.55 18.32 14.48
CA HIS A 320 5.62 18.97 13.72
C HIS A 320 5.20 20.36 13.19
N ARG A 321 4.72 21.20 14.11
CA ARG A 321 4.19 22.53 13.80
C ARG A 321 5.22 23.52 13.26
N GLU A 322 6.50 23.20 13.45
CA GLU A 322 7.66 23.92 12.94
C GLU A 322 7.78 23.83 11.40
N VAL A 323 7.16 22.85 10.76
CA VAL A 323 7.18 22.67 9.29
C VAL A 323 6.01 23.44 8.67
N GLU A 324 6.12 24.77 8.65
CA GLU A 324 4.99 25.66 8.30
C GLU A 324 4.46 25.45 6.88
N GLU A 325 5.35 25.20 5.92
CA GLU A 325 5.03 24.96 4.51
C GLU A 325 4.18 23.69 4.26
N CYS A 326 4.07 22.79 5.25
CA CYS A 326 3.25 21.59 5.20
C CYS A 326 1.93 21.71 5.97
N ARG A 327 1.62 22.85 6.61
CA ARG A 327 0.39 23.02 7.42
C ARG A 327 -0.88 22.67 6.68
N ASP A 328 -0.97 23.03 5.41
CA ASP A 328 -2.14 22.81 4.55
C ASP A 328 -2.06 21.52 3.71
N ALA A 329 -1.08 20.64 3.98
CA ALA A 329 -0.92 19.39 3.22
C ALA A 329 -2.14 18.45 3.31
N TYR A 330 -3.00 18.64 4.32
CA TYR A 330 -4.26 17.89 4.49
C TYR A 330 -5.39 18.38 3.57
N VAL A 331 -5.37 19.65 3.13
CA VAL A 331 -6.46 20.32 2.39
C VAL A 331 -6.74 19.61 1.06
N GLU A 332 -5.69 19.15 0.39
CA GLU A 332 -5.79 18.36 -0.84
C GLU A 332 -6.66 17.11 -0.61
N LEU A 333 -6.41 16.35 0.45
CA LEU A 333 -7.16 15.13 0.76
C LEU A 333 -8.58 15.44 1.25
N GLN A 334 -8.74 16.52 2.02
CA GLN A 334 -10.05 17.01 2.43
C GLN A 334 -10.95 17.27 1.22
N SER A 335 -10.42 17.92 0.18
CA SER A 335 -11.19 18.17 -1.05
C SER A 335 -11.52 16.88 -1.83
N ARG A 336 -10.66 15.85 -1.79
CA ARG A 336 -10.98 14.53 -2.37
C ARG A 336 -12.13 13.85 -1.63
N ILE A 337 -12.19 13.96 -0.30
CA ILE A 337 -13.31 13.45 0.50
C ILE A 337 -14.61 14.16 0.09
N GLN A 338 -14.58 15.47 -0.09
CA GLN A 338 -15.74 16.24 -0.55
C GLN A 338 -16.17 15.82 -1.95
N ALA A 339 -15.24 15.65 -2.89
CA ALA A 339 -15.54 15.19 -4.25
C ALA A 339 -16.20 13.80 -4.26
N LEU A 340 -15.74 12.87 -3.42
CA LEU A 340 -16.34 11.54 -3.28
C LEU A 340 -17.69 11.53 -2.55
N ARG A 341 -18.11 12.65 -1.94
CA ARG A 341 -19.48 12.84 -1.42
C ARG A 341 -20.44 13.39 -2.48
N GLU A 342 -19.93 13.85 -3.61
CA GLU A 342 -20.80 14.25 -4.72
C GLU A 342 -21.47 13.01 -5.30
N GLN A 343 -22.81 13.01 -5.28
CA GLN A 343 -23.61 11.87 -5.76
C GLN A 343 -23.19 11.39 -7.16
N ARG A 344 -22.88 12.33 -8.06
CA ARG A 344 -22.43 12.00 -9.43
C ARG A 344 -21.15 11.16 -9.42
N ILE A 345 -20.14 11.56 -8.64
CA ILE A 345 -18.86 10.84 -8.57
C ILE A 345 -19.05 9.48 -7.89
N GLU A 346 -19.83 9.44 -6.81
CA GLU A 346 -20.15 8.20 -6.09
C GLU A 346 -20.83 7.18 -7.01
N GLU A 347 -21.81 7.61 -7.82
CA GLU A 347 -22.50 6.78 -8.80
C GLU A 347 -21.56 6.30 -9.92
N GLU A 348 -20.72 7.18 -10.45
CA GLU A 348 -19.75 6.84 -11.49
C GLU A 348 -18.76 5.76 -11.03
N VAL A 349 -18.21 5.91 -9.81
CA VAL A 349 -17.30 4.92 -9.22
C VAL A 349 -18.04 3.62 -8.89
N SER A 350 -19.22 3.69 -8.29
CA SER A 350 -20.03 2.51 -7.96
C SER A 350 -20.40 1.70 -9.20
N LEU A 351 -20.77 2.37 -10.29
CA LEU A 351 -21.04 1.72 -11.58
C LEU A 351 -19.78 1.08 -12.17
N LEU A 352 -18.63 1.74 -12.04
CA LEU A 352 -17.36 1.19 -12.51
C LEU A 352 -17.00 -0.10 -11.75
N VAL A 353 -17.11 -0.08 -10.42
CA VAL A 353 -16.83 -1.23 -9.55
C VAL A 353 -17.76 -2.40 -9.86
N ARG A 354 -19.08 -2.17 -9.94
CA ARG A 354 -20.06 -3.22 -10.30
C ARG A 354 -19.78 -3.86 -11.66
N ARG A 355 -19.32 -3.06 -12.65
CA ARG A 355 -18.94 -3.59 -13.97
C ARG A 355 -17.72 -4.51 -13.90
N MET A 356 -16.80 -4.32 -12.95
CA MET A 356 -15.67 -5.23 -12.77
C MET A 356 -16.14 -6.63 -12.32
N GLY A 357 -17.10 -6.69 -11.40
CA GLY A 357 -17.73 -7.95 -10.98
C GLY A 357 -18.46 -8.68 -12.12
N GLN A 358 -19.24 -7.94 -12.93
CA GLN A 358 -20.04 -8.50 -14.03
C GLN A 358 -19.21 -9.02 -15.21
N SER A 359 -18.11 -8.33 -15.56
CA SER A 359 -17.22 -8.71 -16.67
C SER A 359 -16.65 -10.14 -16.52
N ARG A 360 -16.50 -10.61 -15.27
CA ARG A 360 -16.01 -11.96 -14.97
C ARG A 360 -17.11 -13.02 -15.06
N SER A 361 -18.33 -12.75 -14.59
CA SER A 361 -19.47 -13.67 -14.75
C SER A 361 -19.72 -14.00 -16.22
N ALA A 362 -19.60 -13.02 -17.13
CA ALA A 362 -19.71 -13.25 -18.57
C ALA A 362 -18.54 -14.11 -19.11
N ARG A 363 -17.30 -13.90 -18.66
CA ARG A 363 -16.14 -14.72 -19.07
C ARG A 363 -16.19 -16.16 -18.53
N VAL A 364 -16.70 -16.36 -17.31
CA VAL A 364 -16.91 -17.69 -16.71
C VAL A 364 -18.04 -18.43 -17.43
N LEU A 365 -19.16 -17.75 -17.74
CA LEU A 365 -20.22 -18.34 -18.58
C LEU A 365 -19.71 -18.73 -19.97
N CYS A 366 -18.96 -17.86 -20.65
CA CYS A 366 -18.39 -18.20 -21.96
C CYS A 366 -17.44 -19.41 -21.89
N ARG A 367 -16.56 -19.50 -20.88
CA ARG A 367 -15.69 -20.67 -20.70
C ARG A 367 -16.49 -21.95 -20.37
N GLY A 368 -17.57 -21.84 -19.60
CA GLY A 368 -18.49 -22.95 -19.30
C GLY A 368 -19.27 -23.42 -20.54
N VAL A 369 -19.73 -22.51 -21.39
CA VAL A 369 -20.44 -22.83 -22.64
C VAL A 369 -19.50 -23.50 -23.66
N PHE A 370 -18.24 -23.06 -23.76
CA PHE A 370 -17.23 -23.74 -24.59
C PHE A 370 -16.87 -25.13 -24.04
N ALA A 371 -16.79 -25.32 -22.72
CA ALA A 371 -16.55 -26.62 -22.12
C ALA A 371 -17.72 -27.61 -22.35
N VAL A 372 -18.97 -27.13 -22.31
CA VAL A 372 -20.16 -27.94 -22.61
C VAL A 372 -20.25 -28.25 -24.11
N ALA A 373 -19.90 -27.31 -24.99
CA ALA A 373 -19.87 -27.56 -26.44
C ALA A 373 -18.84 -28.64 -26.85
N PHE A 374 -17.72 -28.76 -26.14
CA PHE A 374 -16.74 -29.84 -26.35
C PHE A 374 -17.22 -31.20 -25.83
N LEU A 375 -18.06 -31.25 -24.79
CA LEU A 375 -18.63 -32.50 -24.27
C LEU A 375 -19.74 -33.06 -25.18
N PHE A 376 -20.48 -32.22 -25.91
CA PHE A 376 -21.51 -32.67 -26.86
C PHE A 376 -20.96 -33.04 -28.25
N ALA A 377 -19.75 -32.62 -28.62
CA ALA A 377 -19.10 -33.02 -29.88
C ALA A 377 -18.44 -34.42 -29.83
N GLY A 378 -18.37 -35.06 -28.65
CA GLY A 378 -17.74 -36.36 -28.44
C GLY A 378 -18.66 -37.58 -28.58
N TRP A 379 -19.96 -37.39 -28.83
CA TRP A 379 -20.95 -38.48 -28.96
C TRP A 379 -21.51 -38.55 -30.38
N GLY A 380 -20.61 -38.65 -31.37
CA GLY A 380 -20.96 -39.07 -32.73
C GLY A 380 -21.15 -40.59 -32.77
N VAL A 381 -22.38 -41.04 -32.56
CA VAL A 381 -22.82 -42.43 -32.69
C VAL A 381 -22.54 -42.94 -34.11
N ALA A 382 -21.62 -43.89 -34.25
CA ALA A 382 -21.40 -44.65 -35.48
C ALA A 382 -22.48 -45.74 -35.61
N ILE A 383 -23.54 -45.47 -36.36
CA ILE A 383 -24.43 -46.52 -36.89
C ILE A 383 -23.89 -46.90 -38.27
N GLY A 384 -23.26 -48.08 -38.33
CA GLY A 384 -22.86 -48.70 -39.59
C GLY A 384 -24.07 -49.28 -40.31
N CYS A 385 -24.32 -48.81 -41.53
CA CYS A 385 -25.18 -49.47 -42.50
C CYS A 385 -24.33 -50.32 -43.44
N ALA A 386 -24.52 -51.64 -43.39
CA ALA A 386 -24.02 -52.58 -44.38
C ALA A 386 -24.96 -52.63 -45.59
N ALA A 387 -24.42 -52.53 -46.81
CA ALA A 387 -24.96 -53.18 -48.02
C ALA A 387 -24.05 -52.98 -49.25
N LYS A 388 -23.19 -53.97 -49.51
CA LYS A 388 -22.99 -54.75 -50.75
C LYS A 388 -21.53 -55.11 -50.99
#